data_AF-A0A7W0YTG6-F1
#
_entry.id   AF-A0A7W0YTG6-F1
#
_cell.length_a   1.000
_cell.length_b   1.000
_cell.length_c   1.000
_cell.angle_alpha   90.00
_cell.angle_beta   90.00
_cell.angle_gamma   90.00
#
_symmetry.space_group_name_H-M   'P 1'
#
loop_
_entity.id
_entity.type
_entity.pdbx_description
1 polymer ?
#
loop_
_entity_poly.entity_id
_entity_poly.type
_entity_poly.pdbx_seq_one_letter_code
_entity_poly.pdbx_strand_id
1 'polypeptide(L)' 'MEYRKLGASDLMVSEISLGSWLTYGVGVETATARACLDRAFELGVNFVDTANVYGRG' A
#
# COMPACT_ATOMS: atom_id res chain seq x y z
N MET A 1 12.47 0.70 8.32
CA MET A 1 12.11 0.30 6.95
C MET A 1 13.38 0.26 6.14
N GLU A 2 13.61 -0.83 5.40
CA GLU A 2 14.65 -0.91 4.38
C GLU A 2 14.07 -0.49 3.02
N TYR A 3 14.88 0.19 2.20
CA TYR A 3 14.47 0.67 0.88
C TYR A 3 15.35 0.06 -0.21
N ARG A 4 14.74 -0.28 -1.35
CA ARG A 4 15.41 -0.92 -2.49
C ARG A 4 15.07 -0.18 -3.77
N LYS A 5 15.99 -0.23 -4.74
CA LYS A 5 15.77 0.32 -6.09
C LYS A 5 14.73 -0.54 -6.83
N LEU A 6 13.71 0.08 -7.42
CA LEU A 6 12.68 -0.64 -8.17
C LEU A 6 13.20 -1.01 -9.56
N GLY A 7 13.77 -2.20 -9.66
CA GLY A 7 14.37 -2.69 -10.90
C GLY A 7 15.50 -1.77 -11.38
N ALA A 8 15.46 -1.39 -12.65
CA ALA A 8 16.45 -0.47 -13.23
C ALA A 8 16.08 1.02 -13.06
N SER A 9 14.90 1.34 -12.51
CA SER A 9 14.43 2.72 -12.34
C SER A 9 15.09 3.41 -11.14
N ASP A 10 15.16 4.74 -11.11
CA ASP A 10 15.72 5.49 -9.96
C ASP A 10 14.76 5.62 -8.77
N LEU A 11 13.66 4.87 -8.75
CA LEU A 11 12.72 4.86 -7.65
C LEU A 11 13.24 4.01 -6.49
N MET A 12 13.21 4.56 -5.28
CA MET A 12 13.48 3.84 -4.04
C MET A 12 12.17 3.53 -3.33
N VAL A 13 11.85 2.25 -3.22
CA VAL A 13 10.62 1.76 -2.60
C VAL A 13 10.92 0.98 -1.33
N SER A 14 10.00 1.01 -0.37
CA SER A 14 10.05 0.15 0.81
C SER A 14 10.10 -1.31 0.38
N GLU A 15 10.88 -2.13 1.08
CA GLU A 15 11.00 -3.58 0.78
C GLU A 15 9.66 -4.32 0.86
N ILE A 16 8.73 -3.79 1.66
CA ILE A 16 7.36 -4.27 1.79
C ILE A 16 6.39 -3.22 1.21
N SER A 17 5.38 -3.67 0.46
CA SER A 17 4.28 -2.84 -0.04
C SER A 17 2.98 -3.09 0.73
N LEU A 18 2.08 -2.10 0.73
CA LEU A 18 0.71 -2.26 1.22
C LEU A 18 -0.25 -2.43 0.04
N GLY A 19 -0.78 -3.65 -0.13
CA GLY A 19 -1.78 -3.97 -1.16
C GLY A 19 -3.22 -3.76 -0.70
N SER A 20 -4.09 -3.40 -1.64
CA SER A 20 -5.52 -3.09 -1.37
C SER A 20 -6.51 -4.19 -1.79
N TRP A 21 -6.05 -5.29 -2.40
CA TRP A 21 -6.94 -6.36 -2.88
C TRP A 21 -7.77 -6.98 -1.75
N LEU A 22 -9.08 -7.11 -1.98
CA LEU A 22 -10.11 -7.62 -1.04
C LEU A 22 -10.36 -6.77 0.21
N THR A 23 -9.47 -5.86 0.57
CA THR A 23 -9.54 -5.10 1.82
C THR A 23 -10.17 -3.74 1.61
N TYR A 24 -9.45 -2.81 1.00
CA TYR A 24 -9.82 -1.40 1.00
C TYR A 24 -10.87 -1.10 -0.07
N GLY A 25 -12.00 -0.53 0.36
CA GLY A 25 -13.17 -0.32 -0.50
C GLY A 25 -14.05 -1.56 -0.70
N VAL A 26 -13.75 -2.67 -0.02
CA VAL A 26 -14.51 -3.94 -0.14
C VAL A 26 -14.84 -4.54 1.23
N GLY A 27 -13.87 -5.25 1.83
CA GLY A 27 -14.06 -6.04 3.04
C GLY A 27 -13.69 -5.34 4.35
N VAL A 28 -13.04 -4.17 4.26
CA VAL A 28 -12.59 -3.39 5.42
C VAL A 28 -13.28 -2.03 5.43
N GLU A 29 -13.84 -1.67 6.58
CA GLU A 29 -14.44 -0.36 6.80
C GLU A 29 -13.42 0.78 6.58
N THR A 30 -13.87 1.90 6.03
CA THR A 30 -13.02 3.05 5.69
C THR A 30 -12.16 3.55 6.85
N ALA A 31 -12.68 3.60 8.08
CA ALA A 31 -11.92 4.05 9.24
C ALA A 31 -10.74 3.12 9.55
N THR A 32 -10.98 1.81 9.51
CA THR A 32 -9.94 0.79 9.70
C THR A 32 -8.94 0.79 8.56
N ALA A 33 -9.40 0.92 7.31
CA ALA A 33 -8.53 1.02 6.15
C ALA A 33 -7.57 2.23 6.26
N ARG A 34 -8.09 3.38 6.71
CA ARG A 34 -7.30 4.59 6.95
C ARG A 34 -6.28 4.37 8.08
N ALA A 35 -6.69 3.75 9.18
CA ALA A 35 -5.78 3.44 10.28
C ALA A 35 -4.65 2.50 9.85
N CYS A 36 -4.92 1.50 9.00
CA CYS A 36 -3.88 0.64 8.44
C CYS A 36 -2.91 1.42 7.55
N LEU A 37 -3.42 2.30 6.69
CA LEU A 37 -2.60 3.12 5.81
C LEU A 37 -1.72 4.10 6.59
N ASP A 38 -2.30 4.82 7.56
CA ASP A 38 -1.59 5.74 8.45
C ASP A 38 -0.46 5.01 9.19
N ARG A 39 -0.76 3.82 9.75
CA ARG A 39 0.24 3.00 10.45
C ARG A 39 1.35 2.50 9.52
N ALA A 40 1.03 2.14 8.28
CA ALA A 40 2.03 1.71 7.30
C ALA A 40 2.99 2.86 6.96
N PHE A 41 2.47 4.07 6.77
CA PHE A 41 3.29 5.27 6.54
C PHE A 41 4.18 5.59 7.74
N GLU A 42 3.67 5.53 8.97
CA GLU A 42 4.48 5.71 10.19
C GLU A 42 5.64 4.71 10.29
N LEU A 43 5.46 3.49 9.78
CA LEU A 43 6.48 2.46 9.74
C LEU A 43 7.47 2.62 8.57
N GLY A 44 7.25 3.60 7.69
CA GLY A 44 8.10 3.93 6.55
C GLY A 44 7.70 3.24 5.24
N VAL A 45 6.52 2.63 5.14
CA VAL A 45 6.04 2.11 3.84
C VAL A 45 5.78 3.29 2.91
N ASN A 46 6.38 3.26 1.72
CA ASN A 46 6.14 4.25 0.66
C ASN A 46 5.61 3.62 -0.63
N PHE A 47 5.43 2.29 -0.65
CA PHE A 47 4.96 1.54 -1.80
C PHE A 47 3.55 0.99 -1.53
N VAL A 48 2.57 1.47 -2.30
CA VAL A 48 1.16 1.08 -2.19
C VAL A 48 0.70 0.48 -3.52
N ASP A 49 -0.03 -0.63 -3.43
CA ASP A 49 -0.53 -1.38 -4.58
C ASP A 49 -2.08 -1.34 -4.66
N THR A 50 -2.59 -1.08 -5.86
CA THR A 50 -4.02 -1.07 -6.18
C THR A 50 -4.27 -1.34 -7.66
N ALA A 51 -5.52 -1.60 -8.04
CA ALA A 51 -5.89 -1.89 -9.42
C ALA A 51 -7.36 -1.52 -9.70
N ASN A 52 -7.66 -1.15 -10.95
CA ASN A 52 -9.00 -0.74 -11.40
C ASN A 52 -10.13 -1.77 -11.16
N VAL A 53 -9.79 -3.03 -10.87
CA VAL A 53 -10.79 -4.08 -10.62
C VAL A 53 -11.01 -4.31 -9.12
N TYR A 54 -10.14 -3.79 -8.26
CA TYR A 54 -10.24 -3.98 -6.82
C TYR A 54 -11.41 -3.14 -6.29
N GLY A 55 -12.46 -3.81 -5.81
CA GLY A 55 -13.65 -3.12 -5.30
C GLY A 55 -14.50 -2.43 -6.35
N ARG A 56 -14.36 -2.80 -7.63
CA ARG A 56 -15.09 -2.22 -8.77
C ARG A 56 -14.75 -0.74 -9.02
N GLY A 57 -13.46 -0.35 -8.89
CA GLY A 57 -12.94 0.99 -9.19
C GLY A 57 -11.52 0.95 -9.71
#